data_AF-A0A926C8S3-F1
#
_entry.id   AF-A0A926C8S3-F1
#
_cell.length_a   1.000
_cell.length_b   1.000
_cell.length_c   1.000
_cell.angle_alpha   90.00
_cell.angle_beta   90.00
_cell.angle_gamma   90.00
#
_symmetry.space_group_name_H-M   'P 1'
#
loop_
_entity.id
_entity.type
_entity.pdbx_description
1 polymer ?
#
loop_
_entity_poly.entity_id
_entity_poly.type
_entity_poly.pdbx_seq_one_letter_code
_entity_poly.pdbx_strand_id
1 'polypeptide(L)'
;QQHITDSPYHFQRLDCPPSDTLPNHGRGSPVAPTGMTWSGFRPSDDACTYGYLVPANMFAVVVLGYAATIAREVHQDEATAAAAESLAAAIERGIREFAIVDHADFGPIYAYETDGMGHYVLMDDANIPSLLALPYLGYCTEDDPIYRNTRAFVLSTANPYFYQGRAARGIGSPHTSTQHIWPLALAMQGLTSTDQFERETMLELLARTDANTGLMHESFHADDPRTFTRPWFGWANSLFSELVLAACGLAVPGSPLTAREGMGRR
;
A
#
# COMPACT_ATOMS: atom_id res chain seq x y z
N GLN A 1 -19.43 5.03 2.62
CA GLN A 1 -19.64 6.18 3.54
C GLN A 1 -20.10 7.40 2.74
N GLN A 2 -21.03 8.19 3.27
CA GLN A 2 -21.43 9.49 2.70
C GLN A 2 -20.64 10.63 3.37
N HIS A 3 -19.35 10.77 3.01
CA HIS A 3 -18.45 11.67 3.73
C HIS A 3 -18.91 13.15 3.70
N ILE A 4 -19.28 13.64 2.52
CA ILE A 4 -19.59 15.07 2.29
C ILE A 4 -20.76 15.56 3.15
N THR A 5 -21.79 14.73 3.32
CA THR A 5 -23.04 15.10 3.99
C THR A 5 -23.03 14.77 5.48
N ASP A 6 -22.45 13.63 5.86
CA ASP A 6 -22.65 13.06 7.18
C ASP A 6 -21.40 13.14 8.07
N SER A 7 -20.23 13.41 7.51
CA SER A 7 -18.99 13.45 8.29
C SER A 7 -18.77 14.81 8.97
N PRO A 8 -18.45 14.84 10.27
CA PRO A 8 -18.00 16.06 10.94
C PRO A 8 -16.53 16.39 10.63
N TYR A 9 -15.76 15.44 10.07
CA TYR A 9 -14.34 15.63 9.81
C TYR A 9 -14.12 16.62 8.66
N HIS A 10 -13.24 17.58 8.90
CA HIS A 10 -12.67 18.45 7.89
C HIS A 10 -11.25 18.82 8.31
N PHE A 11 -10.37 19.06 7.35
CA PHE A 11 -8.98 19.42 7.62
C PHE A 11 -8.47 20.46 6.65
N GLN A 12 -7.90 21.54 7.17
CA GLN A 12 -7.16 22.52 6.37
C GLN A 12 -5.85 22.86 7.08
N ARG A 13 -4.75 22.71 6.35
CA ARG A 13 -3.48 23.35 6.65
C ARG A 13 -3.31 24.54 5.72
N LEU A 14 -2.83 25.65 6.28
CA LEU A 14 -2.55 26.90 5.55
C LEU A 14 -1.04 26.98 5.26
N ASP A 15 -0.67 27.72 4.21
CA ASP A 15 0.72 27.98 3.83
C ASP A 15 1.57 26.71 3.63
N CYS A 16 0.97 25.68 3.04
CA CYS A 16 1.59 24.37 2.78
C CYS A 16 1.44 23.94 1.30
N PRO A 17 2.14 22.88 0.86
CA PRO A 17 1.88 22.26 -0.43
C PRO A 17 0.41 21.81 -0.58
N PRO A 18 -0.12 21.69 -1.82
CA PRO A 18 -1.48 21.19 -2.04
C PRO A 18 -1.73 19.78 -1.50
N SER A 19 -0.70 18.93 -1.43
CA SER A 19 -0.78 17.58 -0.87
C SER A 19 -0.98 17.57 0.65
N ASP A 20 -0.64 18.65 1.35
CA ASP A 20 -0.66 18.74 2.81
C ASP A 20 -2.02 19.23 3.37
N THR A 21 -3.02 19.44 2.52
CA THR A 21 -4.31 20.03 2.88
C THR A 21 -5.44 19.49 2.02
N LEU A 22 -6.68 19.49 2.51
CA LEU A 22 -7.82 18.96 1.75
C LEU A 22 -8.54 20.09 0.97
N PRO A 23 -8.93 19.83 -0.30
CA PRO A 23 -9.74 20.77 -1.07
C PRO A 23 -11.17 20.89 -0.49
N ASN A 24 -11.98 21.74 -1.13
CA ASN A 24 -13.40 21.93 -0.80
C ASN A 24 -13.65 22.28 0.68
N HIS A 25 -12.94 23.30 1.16
CA HIS A 25 -13.01 23.76 2.56
C HIS A 25 -12.71 22.64 3.57
N GLY A 26 -11.71 21.82 3.25
CA GLY A 26 -11.25 20.75 4.11
C GLY A 26 -12.03 19.44 4.03
N ARG A 27 -12.97 19.29 3.10
CA ARG A 27 -13.81 18.10 2.95
C ARG A 27 -13.29 17.10 1.91
N GLY A 28 -12.24 17.43 1.18
CA GLY A 28 -11.72 16.59 0.11
C GLY A 28 -12.59 16.63 -1.15
N SER A 29 -12.17 15.87 -2.17
CA SER A 29 -12.90 15.76 -3.45
C SER A 29 -14.28 15.10 -3.27
N PRO A 30 -15.27 15.43 -4.12
CA PRO A 30 -16.58 14.78 -4.06
C PRO A 30 -16.50 13.27 -4.29
N VAL A 31 -17.44 12.52 -3.70
CA VAL A 31 -17.56 11.06 -3.81
C VAL A 31 -19.03 10.64 -3.90
N ALA A 32 -19.31 9.56 -4.63
CA ALA A 32 -20.61 8.88 -4.62
C ALA A 32 -20.58 7.67 -3.66
N PRO A 33 -21.70 7.28 -3.03
CA PRO A 33 -21.70 6.15 -2.09
C PRO A 33 -21.37 4.81 -2.78
N THR A 34 -20.30 4.15 -2.34
CA THR A 34 -19.84 2.86 -2.90
C THR A 34 -19.90 1.68 -1.93
N GLY A 35 -20.12 1.94 -0.63
CA GLY A 35 -19.89 0.97 0.44
C GLY A 35 -18.48 1.04 1.04
N MET A 36 -17.49 1.55 0.30
CA MET A 36 -16.15 1.84 0.83
C MET A 36 -16.16 2.98 1.86
N THR A 37 -15.13 3.05 2.69
CA THR A 37 -14.88 4.15 3.63
C THR A 37 -13.95 5.19 3.01
N TRP A 38 -14.20 6.46 3.33
CA TRP A 38 -13.43 7.59 2.80
C TRP A 38 -12.11 7.76 3.56
N SER A 39 -11.04 8.14 2.86
CA SER A 39 -9.78 8.59 3.43
C SER A 39 -9.43 9.98 2.93
N GLY A 40 -9.01 10.86 3.85
CA GLY A 40 -8.51 12.19 3.49
C GLY A 40 -7.09 12.13 2.95
N PHE A 41 -6.26 11.28 3.54
CA PHE A 41 -4.83 11.20 3.26
C PHE A 41 -4.40 9.74 3.03
N ARG A 42 -3.31 9.59 2.27
CA ARG A 42 -2.60 8.35 2.02
C ARG A 42 -1.71 8.00 3.22
N PRO A 43 -1.16 6.78 3.29
CA PRO A 43 -0.11 6.47 4.26
C PRO A 43 1.18 7.27 4.06
N SER A 44 1.33 8.00 2.94
CA SER A 44 2.40 8.98 2.72
C SER A 44 2.15 10.33 3.40
N ASP A 45 1.01 10.49 4.08
CA ASP A 45 0.48 11.77 4.58
C ASP A 45 0.06 12.78 3.48
N ASP A 46 0.13 12.42 2.20
CA ASP A 46 -0.39 13.24 1.11
C ASP A 46 -1.91 13.07 0.94
N ALA A 47 -2.61 14.14 0.60
CA ALA A 47 -4.05 14.15 0.36
C ALA A 47 -4.44 13.19 -0.78
N CYS A 48 -5.49 12.40 -0.56
CA CYS A 48 -6.07 11.57 -1.61
C CYS A 48 -6.64 12.46 -2.72
N THR A 49 -6.45 12.07 -3.98
CA THR A 49 -7.09 12.76 -5.11
C THR A 49 -8.58 12.42 -5.15
N TYR A 50 -8.90 11.13 -5.01
CA TYR A 50 -10.26 10.64 -4.78
C TYR A 50 -10.37 9.91 -3.45
N GLY A 51 -11.48 10.11 -2.76
CA GLY A 51 -11.61 9.76 -1.35
C GLY A 51 -11.66 8.26 -1.04
N TYR A 52 -11.89 7.38 -2.01
CA TYR A 52 -11.79 5.94 -1.78
C TYR A 52 -10.40 5.45 -2.15
N LEU A 53 -9.48 5.56 -1.19
CA LEU A 53 -8.15 4.96 -1.24
C LEU A 53 -8.28 3.44 -1.16
N VAL A 54 -8.06 2.77 -2.30
CA VAL A 54 -8.34 1.35 -2.48
C VAL A 54 -7.49 0.45 -1.59
N PRO A 55 -6.14 0.56 -1.55
CA PRO A 55 -5.34 -0.32 -0.69
C PRO A 55 -5.65 -0.15 0.80
N ALA A 56 -6.05 1.05 1.24
CA ALA A 56 -6.49 1.27 2.61
C ALA A 56 -7.85 0.62 2.91
N ASN A 57 -8.80 0.65 1.97
CA ASN A 57 -10.07 -0.06 2.09
C ASN A 57 -9.88 -1.58 2.11
N MET A 58 -8.98 -2.10 1.27
CA MET A 58 -8.58 -3.51 1.29
C MET A 58 -7.99 -3.90 2.64
N PHE A 59 -7.11 -3.07 3.21
CA PHE A 59 -6.59 -3.32 4.54
C PHE A 59 -7.66 -3.25 5.63
N ALA A 60 -8.63 -2.33 5.50
CA ALA A 60 -9.77 -2.26 6.42
C ALA A 60 -10.61 -3.54 6.42
N VAL A 61 -10.82 -4.19 5.27
CA VAL A 61 -11.51 -5.50 5.19
C VAL A 61 -10.78 -6.54 6.04
N VAL A 62 -9.45 -6.62 5.93
CA VAL A 62 -8.63 -7.55 6.72
C VAL A 62 -8.73 -7.25 8.22
N VAL A 63 -8.54 -5.99 8.61
CA VAL A 63 -8.54 -5.58 10.03
C VAL A 63 -9.91 -5.74 10.67
N LEU A 64 -11.01 -5.52 9.92
CA LEU A 64 -12.37 -5.80 10.40
C LEU A 64 -12.59 -7.29 10.65
N GLY A 65 -11.98 -8.16 9.85
CA GLY A 65 -11.93 -9.60 10.12
C GLY A 65 -11.24 -9.91 11.46
N TYR A 66 -10.07 -9.31 11.71
CA TYR A 66 -9.39 -9.46 13.00
C TYR A 66 -10.22 -8.94 14.17
N ALA A 67 -10.86 -7.78 14.00
CA ALA A 67 -11.73 -7.19 15.01
C ALA A 67 -12.93 -8.11 15.32
N ALA A 68 -13.52 -8.75 14.30
CA ALA A 68 -14.60 -9.71 14.48
C ALA A 68 -14.14 -10.94 15.28
N THR A 69 -12.98 -11.52 14.93
CA THR A 69 -12.39 -12.66 15.68
C THR A 69 -12.15 -12.30 17.14
N ILE A 70 -11.53 -11.14 17.41
CA ILE A 70 -11.25 -10.70 18.79
C ILE A 70 -12.55 -10.45 19.56
N ALA A 71 -13.52 -9.77 18.96
CA ALA A 71 -14.82 -9.49 19.59
C ALA A 71 -15.53 -10.80 19.97
N ARG A 72 -15.56 -11.77 19.06
CA ARG A 72 -16.22 -13.07 19.28
C ARG A 72 -15.46 -13.95 20.28
N GLU A 73 -14.18 -14.18 20.06
CA GLU A 73 -13.44 -15.20 20.80
C GLU A 73 -12.95 -14.70 22.17
N VAL A 74 -12.50 -13.45 22.24
CA VAL A 74 -11.94 -12.88 23.48
C VAL A 74 -13.02 -12.21 24.33
N HIS A 75 -13.88 -11.40 23.70
CA HIS A 75 -14.88 -10.61 24.41
C HIS A 75 -16.26 -11.27 24.49
N GLN A 76 -16.50 -12.33 23.72
CA GLN A 76 -17.81 -12.98 23.61
C GLN A 76 -18.92 -11.98 23.20
N ASP A 77 -18.56 -10.97 22.40
CA ASP A 77 -19.44 -9.93 21.88
C ASP A 77 -19.78 -10.19 20.41
N GLU A 78 -20.81 -11.02 20.22
CA GLU A 78 -21.29 -11.38 18.87
C GLU A 78 -21.90 -10.19 18.13
N ALA A 79 -22.43 -9.19 18.83
CA ALA A 79 -23.03 -8.03 18.19
C ALA A 79 -21.96 -7.17 17.50
N THR A 80 -20.83 -6.92 18.18
CA THR A 80 -19.68 -6.21 17.58
C THR A 80 -19.03 -7.04 16.48
N ALA A 81 -18.91 -8.36 16.65
CA ALA A 81 -18.36 -9.24 15.62
C ALA A 81 -19.19 -9.20 14.32
N ALA A 82 -20.51 -9.36 14.43
CA ALA A 82 -21.42 -9.29 13.29
C ALA A 82 -21.43 -7.90 12.62
N ALA A 83 -21.29 -6.82 13.40
CA ALA A 83 -21.19 -5.47 12.85
C ALA A 83 -19.90 -5.27 12.03
N ALA A 84 -18.76 -5.77 12.53
CA ALA A 84 -17.48 -5.72 11.82
C ALA A 84 -17.52 -6.54 10.52
N GLU A 85 -18.06 -7.76 10.55
CA GLU A 85 -18.24 -8.63 9.38
C GLU A 85 -19.15 -7.99 8.33
N SER A 86 -20.26 -7.40 8.76
CA SER A 86 -21.20 -6.70 7.87
C SER A 86 -20.55 -5.50 7.18
N LEU A 87 -19.78 -4.70 7.92
CA LEU A 87 -19.03 -3.57 7.36
C LEU A 87 -17.94 -4.04 6.39
N ALA A 88 -17.17 -5.07 6.75
CA ALA A 88 -16.16 -5.66 5.87
C ALA A 88 -16.78 -6.13 4.54
N ALA A 89 -17.91 -6.83 4.62
CA ALA A 89 -18.63 -7.29 3.43
C ALA A 89 -19.16 -6.13 2.57
N ALA A 90 -19.56 -5.01 3.17
CA ALA A 90 -19.98 -3.81 2.44
C ALA A 90 -18.82 -3.13 1.71
N ILE A 91 -17.66 -3.01 2.37
CA ILE A 91 -16.44 -2.46 1.77
C ILE A 91 -15.96 -3.36 0.63
N GLU A 92 -15.91 -4.68 0.84
CA GLU A 92 -15.50 -5.66 -0.16
C GLU A 92 -16.37 -5.62 -1.42
N ARG A 93 -17.70 -5.49 -1.28
CA ARG A 93 -18.59 -5.28 -2.42
C ARG A 93 -18.25 -3.98 -3.16
N GLY A 94 -18.01 -2.90 -2.43
CA GLY A 94 -17.62 -1.62 -3.01
C GLY A 94 -16.30 -1.68 -3.76
N ILE A 95 -15.30 -2.39 -3.26
CA ILE A 95 -14.02 -2.60 -3.97
C ILE A 95 -14.27 -3.35 -5.28
N ARG A 96 -15.02 -4.46 -5.25
CA ARG A 96 -15.30 -5.27 -6.45
C ARG A 96 -16.06 -4.51 -7.53
N GLU A 97 -16.98 -3.64 -7.15
CA GLU A 97 -17.81 -2.89 -8.09
C GLU A 97 -17.11 -1.64 -8.63
N PHE A 98 -16.34 -0.94 -7.79
CA PHE A 98 -15.86 0.40 -8.12
C PHE A 98 -14.34 0.53 -8.23
N ALA A 99 -13.53 -0.47 -7.85
CA ALA A 99 -12.07 -0.32 -7.79
C ALA A 99 -11.31 -1.17 -8.82
N ILE A 100 -11.98 -2.01 -9.61
CA ILE A 100 -11.36 -2.80 -10.68
C ILE A 100 -11.57 -2.08 -12.02
N VAL A 101 -10.48 -1.89 -12.77
CA VAL A 101 -10.47 -1.22 -14.07
C VAL A 101 -9.82 -2.13 -15.11
N ASP A 102 -10.44 -2.26 -16.28
CA ASP A 102 -9.84 -2.94 -17.44
C ASP A 102 -8.80 -2.04 -18.10
N HIS A 103 -7.51 -2.27 -17.78
CA HIS A 103 -6.39 -1.55 -18.39
C HIS A 103 -6.01 -2.17 -19.74
N ALA A 104 -5.76 -1.33 -20.75
CA ALA A 104 -5.48 -1.77 -22.13
C ALA A 104 -4.31 -2.78 -22.22
N ASP A 105 -3.21 -2.50 -21.53
CA ASP A 105 -1.99 -3.34 -21.59
C ASP A 105 -1.90 -4.46 -20.54
N PHE A 106 -2.61 -4.32 -19.40
CA PHE A 106 -2.45 -5.22 -18.24
C PHE A 106 -3.71 -6.04 -17.93
N GLY A 107 -4.85 -5.78 -18.61
CA GLY A 107 -6.13 -6.39 -18.27
C GLY A 107 -6.71 -5.81 -16.98
N PRO A 108 -7.55 -6.57 -16.25
CA PRO A 108 -8.15 -6.11 -15.01
C PRO A 108 -7.08 -5.82 -13.95
N ILE A 109 -7.07 -4.58 -13.44
CA ILE A 109 -6.18 -4.12 -12.36
C ILE A 109 -6.99 -3.41 -11.27
N TYR A 110 -6.42 -3.28 -10.08
CA TYR A 110 -6.95 -2.39 -9.06
C TYR A 110 -6.51 -0.94 -9.32
N ALA A 111 -7.45 0.00 -9.24
CA ALA A 111 -7.12 1.43 -9.15
C ALA A 111 -6.51 1.74 -7.78
N TYR A 112 -5.70 2.80 -7.70
CA TYR A 112 -5.16 3.27 -6.41
C TYR A 112 -6.22 4.05 -5.63
N GLU A 113 -6.96 4.92 -6.32
CA GLU A 113 -8.05 5.71 -5.76
C GLU A 113 -9.23 5.78 -6.74
N THR A 114 -10.44 5.89 -6.22
CA THR A 114 -11.65 6.20 -6.99
C THR A 114 -12.61 7.07 -6.17
N ASP A 115 -13.55 7.73 -6.83
CA ASP A 115 -14.62 8.53 -6.21
C ASP A 115 -16.00 7.85 -6.28
N GLY A 116 -16.10 6.67 -6.90
CA GLY A 116 -17.38 5.98 -7.12
C GLY A 116 -18.25 6.59 -8.23
N MET A 117 -17.75 7.59 -8.96
CA MET A 117 -18.42 8.24 -10.09
C MET A 117 -17.79 7.89 -11.44
N GLY A 118 -16.88 6.91 -11.45
CA GLY A 118 -16.16 6.46 -12.65
C GLY A 118 -14.84 7.18 -12.90
N HIS A 119 -14.32 7.94 -11.92
CA HIS A 119 -12.96 8.46 -11.99
C HIS A 119 -11.98 7.60 -11.19
N TYR A 120 -10.75 7.54 -11.68
CA TYR A 120 -9.72 6.65 -11.17
C TYR A 120 -8.36 7.34 -11.16
N VAL A 121 -7.58 7.07 -10.12
CA VAL A 121 -6.13 7.25 -10.16
C VAL A 121 -5.48 5.89 -10.34
N LEU A 122 -4.75 5.71 -11.44
CA LEU A 122 -4.00 4.50 -11.74
C LEU A 122 -2.51 4.77 -11.45
N MET A 123 -2.06 4.33 -10.28
CA MET A 123 -0.68 4.49 -9.79
C MET A 123 -0.41 3.46 -8.69
N ASP A 124 0.76 3.54 -8.06
CA ASP A 124 0.96 3.07 -6.69
C ASP A 124 1.93 4.00 -5.96
N ASP A 125 1.87 3.99 -4.64
CA ASP A 125 2.78 4.72 -3.75
C ASP A 125 3.64 3.73 -2.94
N ALA A 126 4.84 4.15 -2.55
CA ALA A 126 5.73 3.31 -1.76
C ALA A 126 5.26 3.04 -0.33
N ASN A 127 4.43 3.91 0.25
CA ASN A 127 3.94 3.77 1.62
C ASN A 127 2.85 2.70 1.72
N ILE A 128 2.86 1.93 2.82
CA ILE A 128 1.95 0.81 3.04
C ILE A 128 0.80 1.26 3.95
N PRO A 129 -0.48 0.99 3.62
CA PRO A 129 -0.94 0.06 2.57
C PRO A 129 -0.84 0.61 1.14
N SER A 130 -0.18 -0.17 0.27
CA SER A 130 -0.04 0.06 -1.18
C SER A 130 -0.63 -1.10 -1.97
N LEU A 131 -0.84 -0.94 -3.28
CA LEU A 131 -1.32 -2.02 -4.15
C LEU A 131 -0.29 -3.16 -4.25
N LEU A 132 0.99 -2.83 -4.25
CA LEU A 132 2.06 -3.82 -4.19
C LEU A 132 2.03 -4.65 -2.90
N ALA A 133 1.56 -4.08 -1.78
CA ALA A 133 1.57 -4.72 -0.48
C ALA A 133 0.38 -5.64 -0.20
N LEU A 134 -0.59 -5.77 -1.10
CA LEU A 134 -1.86 -6.46 -0.81
C LEU A 134 -1.70 -7.91 -0.29
N PRO A 135 -0.79 -8.75 -0.83
CA PRO A 135 -0.55 -10.07 -0.26
C PRO A 135 0.15 -10.03 1.10
N TYR A 136 1.04 -9.06 1.31
CA TYR A 136 1.66 -8.85 2.62
C TYR A 136 0.62 -8.43 3.66
N LEU A 137 -0.39 -7.65 3.28
CA LEU A 137 -1.48 -7.25 4.17
C LEU A 137 -2.51 -8.36 4.42
N GLY A 138 -2.41 -9.49 3.71
CA GLY A 138 -3.35 -10.60 3.82
C GLY A 138 -4.69 -10.38 3.13
N TYR A 139 -4.79 -9.41 2.21
CA TYR A 139 -6.04 -9.15 1.48
C TYR A 139 -6.28 -10.15 0.35
N CYS A 140 -5.22 -10.49 -0.40
CA CYS A 140 -5.26 -11.48 -1.48
C CYS A 140 -4.01 -12.37 -1.42
N THR A 141 -3.94 -13.39 -2.28
CA THR A 141 -2.72 -14.17 -2.47
C THR A 141 -1.85 -13.54 -3.56
N GLU A 142 -0.59 -13.92 -3.63
CA GLU A 142 0.32 -13.54 -4.72
C GLU A 142 -0.11 -14.10 -6.08
N ASP A 143 -0.93 -15.15 -6.07
CA ASP A 143 -1.48 -15.81 -7.25
C ASP A 143 -2.82 -15.23 -7.72
N ASP A 144 -3.41 -14.28 -6.99
CA ASP A 144 -4.61 -13.58 -7.44
C ASP A 144 -4.35 -12.93 -8.81
N PRO A 145 -5.15 -13.24 -9.84
CA PRO A 145 -4.89 -12.78 -11.20
C PRO A 145 -4.96 -11.25 -11.36
N ILE A 146 -5.87 -10.58 -10.64
CA ILE A 146 -6.00 -9.13 -10.67
C ILE A 146 -4.82 -8.50 -9.94
N TYR A 147 -4.39 -9.07 -8.82
CA TYR A 147 -3.17 -8.64 -8.14
C TYR A 147 -1.94 -8.81 -9.02
N ARG A 148 -1.78 -9.94 -9.74
CA ARG A 148 -0.63 -10.15 -10.64
C ARG A 148 -0.58 -9.12 -11.77
N ASN A 149 -1.73 -8.80 -12.36
CA ASN A 149 -1.84 -7.73 -13.35
C ASN A 149 -1.48 -6.37 -12.73
N THR A 150 -2.01 -6.10 -11.54
CA THR A 150 -1.75 -4.86 -10.79
C THR A 150 -0.26 -4.74 -10.44
N ARG A 151 0.37 -5.81 -9.94
CA ARG A 151 1.82 -5.88 -9.66
C ARG A 151 2.65 -5.56 -10.90
N ALA A 152 2.29 -6.14 -12.04
CA ALA A 152 2.97 -5.87 -13.30
C ALA A 152 2.81 -4.40 -13.74
N PHE A 153 1.61 -3.82 -13.56
CA PHE A 153 1.34 -2.42 -13.83
C PHE A 153 2.16 -1.49 -12.91
N VAL A 154 2.11 -1.69 -11.59
CA VAL A 154 2.73 -0.78 -10.61
C VAL A 154 4.26 -0.82 -10.63
N LEU A 155 4.85 -1.94 -11.07
CA LEU A 155 6.29 -2.14 -11.29
C LEU A 155 6.74 -1.83 -12.73
N SER A 156 5.99 -0.99 -13.44
CA SER A 156 6.31 -0.56 -14.81
C SER A 156 6.21 0.96 -14.94
N THR A 157 6.69 1.50 -16.07
CA THR A 157 6.56 2.93 -16.39
C THR A 157 5.11 3.40 -16.60
N ALA A 158 4.13 2.49 -16.60
CA ALA A 158 2.72 2.86 -16.60
C ALA A 158 2.29 3.45 -15.25
N ASN A 159 2.97 3.09 -14.15
CA ASN A 159 2.85 3.81 -12.89
C ASN A 159 3.68 5.11 -12.94
N PRO A 160 3.06 6.29 -12.78
CA PRO A 160 3.77 7.57 -12.84
C PRO A 160 4.85 7.75 -11.76
N TYR A 161 4.79 6.96 -10.68
CA TYR A 161 5.76 6.99 -9.59
C TYR A 161 6.73 5.81 -9.61
N PHE A 162 6.75 5.02 -10.69
CA PHE A 162 7.80 4.05 -10.93
C PHE A 162 8.96 4.72 -11.67
N TYR A 163 10.13 4.73 -11.05
CA TYR A 163 11.33 5.36 -11.59
C TYR A 163 12.39 4.34 -11.97
N GLN A 164 13.21 4.68 -12.97
CA GLN A 164 14.33 3.87 -13.44
C GLN A 164 15.54 4.77 -13.65
N GLY A 165 16.64 4.44 -12.98
CA GLY A 165 17.92 5.10 -13.14
C GLY A 165 19.06 4.10 -13.17
N ARG A 166 20.29 4.60 -13.20
CA ARG A 166 21.51 3.78 -13.29
C ARG A 166 21.72 2.88 -12.08
N ALA A 167 21.31 3.30 -10.89
CA ALA A 167 21.55 2.56 -9.65
C ALA A 167 20.40 1.60 -9.31
N ALA A 168 19.16 2.03 -9.55
CA ALA A 168 17.96 1.31 -9.14
C ALA A 168 16.75 1.60 -10.04
N ARG A 169 15.76 0.71 -9.92
CA ARG A 169 14.38 0.93 -10.36
C ARG A 169 13.43 0.55 -9.25
N GLY A 170 12.30 1.23 -9.13
CA GLY A 170 11.33 0.97 -8.09
C GLY A 170 10.27 2.07 -7.95
N ILE A 171 9.35 1.88 -7.02
CA ILE A 171 8.27 2.82 -6.76
C ILE A 171 8.76 3.90 -5.78
N GLY A 172 8.41 5.14 -6.07
CA GLY A 172 8.59 6.30 -5.21
C GLY A 172 7.29 6.79 -4.62
N SER A 173 7.20 8.11 -4.42
CA SER A 173 6.00 8.78 -3.93
C SER A 173 5.98 10.22 -4.41
N PRO A 174 4.80 10.84 -4.68
CA PRO A 174 4.69 12.29 -4.83
C PRO A 174 5.18 13.07 -3.60
N HIS A 175 5.28 12.43 -2.44
CA HIS A 175 5.82 13.03 -1.22
C HIS A 175 7.30 13.44 -1.34
N THR A 176 8.04 12.77 -2.22
CA THR A 176 9.47 13.01 -2.44
C THR A 176 9.73 13.50 -3.86
N SER A 177 10.90 14.11 -4.08
CA SER A 177 11.32 14.61 -5.40
C SER A 177 11.22 13.54 -6.49
N THR A 178 10.95 13.96 -7.73
CA THR A 178 10.96 13.11 -8.92
C THR A 178 12.24 12.26 -8.99
N GLN A 179 12.12 11.03 -9.48
CA GLN A 179 13.20 10.02 -9.56
C GLN A 179 13.70 9.47 -8.22
N HIS A 180 13.07 9.80 -7.10
CA HIS A 180 13.36 9.14 -5.84
C HIS A 180 12.58 7.84 -5.68
N ILE A 181 13.28 6.77 -5.35
CA ILE A 181 12.74 5.43 -5.06
C ILE A 181 12.80 5.21 -3.55
N TRP A 182 11.80 4.54 -3.00
CA TRP A 182 11.73 4.28 -1.56
C TRP A 182 12.17 2.85 -1.23
N PRO A 183 13.08 2.67 -0.25
CA PRO A 183 13.44 1.34 0.26
C PRO A 183 12.24 0.50 0.72
N LEU A 184 11.17 1.14 1.21
CA LEU A 184 9.93 0.44 1.57
C LEU A 184 9.32 -0.33 0.40
N ALA A 185 9.24 0.29 -0.78
CA ALA A 185 8.68 -0.36 -1.97
C ALA A 185 9.54 -1.52 -2.44
N LEU A 186 10.87 -1.39 -2.39
CA LEU A 186 11.80 -2.46 -2.76
C LEU A 186 11.70 -3.63 -1.78
N ALA A 187 11.63 -3.34 -0.48
CA ALA A 187 11.45 -4.37 0.54
C ALA A 187 10.11 -5.10 0.33
N MET A 188 9.04 -4.34 0.07
CA MET A 188 7.71 -4.89 -0.18
C MET A 188 7.66 -5.71 -1.47
N GLN A 189 8.35 -5.29 -2.54
CA GLN A 189 8.47 -6.07 -3.77
C GLN A 189 9.07 -7.45 -3.49
N GLY A 190 10.12 -7.52 -2.68
CA GLY A 190 10.75 -8.79 -2.29
C GLY A 190 9.86 -9.64 -1.38
N LEU A 191 9.17 -9.02 -0.42
CA LEU A 191 8.27 -9.68 0.53
C LEU A 191 7.02 -10.26 -0.14
N THR A 192 6.59 -9.69 -1.26
CA THR A 192 5.40 -10.14 -2.01
C THR A 192 5.76 -10.92 -3.27
N SER A 193 7.03 -11.30 -3.43
CA SER A 193 7.49 -12.13 -4.53
C SER A 193 7.41 -13.62 -4.18
N THR A 194 6.95 -14.41 -5.15
CA THR A 194 7.06 -15.88 -5.15
C THR A 194 8.35 -16.37 -5.83
N ASP A 195 9.11 -15.47 -6.45
CA ASP A 195 10.41 -15.78 -7.06
C ASP A 195 11.55 -15.47 -6.08
N GLN A 196 12.30 -16.52 -5.71
CA GLN A 196 13.46 -16.39 -4.83
C GLN A 196 14.52 -15.46 -5.43
N PHE A 197 14.69 -15.46 -6.76
CA PHE A 197 15.68 -14.61 -7.42
C PHE A 197 15.29 -13.13 -7.34
N GLU A 198 14.02 -12.79 -7.54
CA GLU A 198 13.53 -11.41 -7.35
C GLU A 198 13.75 -10.96 -5.90
N ARG A 199 13.46 -11.82 -4.92
CA ARG A 199 13.67 -11.52 -3.50
C ARG A 199 15.13 -11.20 -3.17
N GLU A 200 16.05 -12.04 -3.63
CA GLU A 200 17.50 -11.83 -3.45
C GLU A 200 17.97 -10.54 -4.15
N THR A 201 17.45 -10.28 -5.35
CA THR A 201 17.73 -9.04 -6.09
C THR A 201 17.31 -7.80 -5.29
N MET A 202 16.15 -7.83 -4.62
CA MET A 202 15.70 -6.71 -3.78
C MET A 202 16.60 -6.52 -2.55
N LEU A 203 17.04 -7.60 -1.92
CA LEU A 203 17.99 -7.54 -0.81
C LEU A 203 19.33 -6.92 -1.21
N GLU A 204 19.90 -7.39 -2.31
CA GLU A 204 21.16 -6.84 -2.84
C GLU A 204 21.02 -5.37 -3.26
N LEU A 205 19.87 -5.02 -3.85
CA LEU A 205 19.57 -3.65 -4.22
C LEU A 205 19.52 -2.75 -2.99
N LEU A 206 18.79 -3.14 -1.95
CA LEU A 206 18.71 -2.39 -0.69
C LEU A 206 20.08 -2.22 -0.03
N ALA A 207 20.88 -3.30 0.01
CA ALA A 207 22.21 -3.27 0.59
C ALA A 207 23.20 -2.35 -0.16
N ARG A 208 23.08 -2.23 -1.49
CA ARG A 208 23.98 -1.38 -2.30
C ARG A 208 23.51 0.07 -2.44
N THR A 209 22.28 0.39 -2.04
CA THR A 209 21.70 1.75 -2.13
C THR A 209 21.56 2.44 -0.77
N ASP A 210 22.26 1.97 0.25
CA ASP A 210 22.26 2.52 1.62
C ASP A 210 23.19 3.75 1.78
N ALA A 211 23.84 4.19 0.70
CA ALA A 211 24.86 5.25 0.71
C ALA A 211 26.02 5.04 1.71
N ASN A 212 26.35 3.79 2.04
CA ASN A 212 27.31 3.38 3.08
C ASN A 212 26.95 3.86 4.49
N THR A 213 25.67 4.10 4.77
CA THR A 213 25.22 4.50 6.11
C THR A 213 24.92 3.31 7.02
N GLY A 214 24.75 2.11 6.45
CA GLY A 214 24.29 0.93 7.16
C GLY A 214 22.81 0.98 7.56
N LEU A 215 22.03 1.95 7.06
CA LEU A 215 20.62 2.15 7.36
C LEU A 215 19.79 2.31 6.08
N MET A 216 18.51 1.99 6.19
CA MET A 216 17.52 2.33 5.18
C MET A 216 17.03 3.77 5.36
N HIS A 217 16.79 4.41 4.21
CA HIS A 217 16.32 5.78 4.09
C HIS A 217 14.82 5.82 3.80
N GLU A 218 14.24 7.02 3.78
CA GLU A 218 12.89 7.20 3.22
C GLU A 218 12.92 7.03 1.70
N SER A 219 13.82 7.73 1.03
CA SER A 219 13.97 7.65 -0.41
C SER A 219 15.40 7.90 -0.85
N PHE A 220 15.77 7.46 -2.05
CA PHE A 220 17.04 7.79 -2.68
C PHE A 220 16.88 7.97 -4.20
N HIS A 221 17.71 8.83 -4.80
CA HIS A 221 17.63 9.12 -6.23
C HIS A 221 18.05 7.89 -7.07
N ALA A 222 17.27 7.55 -8.09
CA ALA A 222 17.43 6.34 -8.90
C ALA A 222 18.80 6.23 -9.62
N ASP A 223 19.47 7.35 -9.88
CA ASP A 223 20.81 7.41 -10.48
C ASP A 223 21.98 7.50 -9.48
N ASP A 224 21.75 7.98 -8.27
CA ASP A 224 22.78 8.20 -7.24
C ASP A 224 22.18 8.04 -5.83
N PRO A 225 22.33 6.87 -5.19
CA PRO A 225 21.77 6.60 -3.87
C PRO A 225 22.29 7.50 -2.75
N ARG A 226 23.39 8.23 -2.97
CA ARG A 226 23.93 9.21 -2.00
C ARG A 226 23.06 10.46 -1.91
N THR A 227 22.16 10.68 -2.86
CA THR A 227 21.10 11.69 -2.77
C THR A 227 19.86 11.03 -2.18
N PHE A 228 19.72 11.08 -0.85
CA PHE A 228 18.62 10.42 -0.13
C PHE A 228 17.94 11.36 0.88
N THR A 229 16.76 10.96 1.34
CA THR A 229 15.99 11.65 2.39
C THR A 229 15.88 10.80 3.65
N ARG A 230 15.82 11.46 4.82
CA ARG A 230 15.72 10.85 6.16
C ARG A 230 16.80 9.79 6.44
N PRO A 231 17.96 10.19 7.00
CA PRO A 231 19.05 9.26 7.34
C PRO A 231 18.68 8.23 8.41
N TRP A 232 17.59 8.44 9.15
CA TRP A 232 17.12 7.52 10.18
C TRP A 232 15.62 7.31 10.03
N PHE A 233 15.25 6.15 9.48
CA PHE A 233 13.85 5.76 9.31
C PHE A 233 13.62 4.35 9.85
N GLY A 234 13.18 4.26 11.11
CA GLY A 234 13.01 2.99 11.82
C GLY A 234 12.10 1.99 11.10
N TRP A 235 11.02 2.46 10.50
CA TRP A 235 10.11 1.59 9.74
C TRP A 235 10.79 0.94 8.53
N ALA A 236 11.51 1.70 7.71
CA ALA A 236 12.25 1.14 6.58
C ALA A 236 13.34 0.14 7.04
N ASN A 237 14.03 0.42 8.14
CA ASN A 237 14.99 -0.51 8.74
C ASN A 237 14.33 -1.83 9.19
N SER A 238 13.17 -1.75 9.83
CA SER A 238 12.41 -2.92 10.27
C SER A 238 11.92 -3.75 9.09
N LEU A 239 11.40 -3.12 8.02
CA LEU A 239 10.89 -3.85 6.86
C LEU A 239 12.02 -4.53 6.06
N PHE A 240 13.18 -3.88 5.93
CA PHE A 240 14.39 -4.54 5.40
C PHE A 240 14.79 -5.75 6.25
N SER A 241 14.76 -5.61 7.58
CA SER A 241 15.08 -6.72 8.48
C SER A 241 14.10 -7.89 8.32
N GLU A 242 12.81 -7.61 8.13
CA GLU A 242 11.79 -8.62 7.84
C GLU A 242 12.05 -9.32 6.49
N LEU A 243 12.47 -8.58 5.46
CA LEU A 243 12.86 -9.18 4.17
C LEU A 243 14.09 -10.10 4.31
N VAL A 244 15.08 -9.72 5.12
CA VAL A 244 16.24 -10.58 5.42
C VAL A 244 15.79 -11.87 6.10
N LEU A 245 14.92 -11.78 7.11
CA LEU A 245 14.35 -12.97 7.76
C LEU A 245 13.63 -13.86 6.75
N ALA A 246 12.78 -13.29 5.90
CA ALA A 246 12.02 -14.02 4.89
C ALA A 246 12.97 -14.76 3.91
N ALA A 247 14.04 -14.11 3.46
CA ALA A 247 15.03 -14.76 2.60
C ALA A 247 15.81 -15.89 3.29
N CYS A 248 15.96 -15.83 4.63
CA CYS A 248 16.54 -16.90 5.43
C CYS A 248 15.58 -18.04 5.75
N GLY A 249 14.35 -18.06 5.22
CA GLY A 249 13.37 -19.08 5.58
C GLY A 249 12.62 -18.79 6.88
N LEU A 250 12.79 -17.60 7.45
CA LEU A 250 12.25 -17.20 8.75
C LEU A 250 11.09 -16.23 8.56
N ALA A 251 10.07 -16.34 9.40
CA ALA A 251 8.99 -15.39 9.47
C ALA A 251 8.66 -15.12 10.94
N VAL A 252 8.22 -13.89 11.23
CA VAL A 252 7.78 -13.52 12.58
C VAL A 252 6.50 -14.29 12.89
N PRO A 253 6.43 -15.08 13.98
CA PRO A 253 5.24 -15.85 14.33
C PRO A 253 3.96 -15.00 14.30
N GLY A 254 2.95 -15.45 13.54
CA GLY A 254 1.69 -14.73 13.38
C GLY A 254 1.72 -13.58 12.36
N SER A 255 2.85 -13.31 11.70
CA SER A 255 2.87 -12.37 10.58
C SER A 255 2.21 -12.96 9.34
N PRO A 256 1.75 -12.12 8.39
CA PRO A 256 1.17 -12.58 7.13
C PRO A 256 2.08 -13.51 6.31
N LEU A 257 3.39 -13.47 6.56
CA LEU A 257 4.38 -14.35 5.94
C LEU A 257 4.33 -15.79 6.51
N THR A 258 3.80 -15.98 7.73
CA THR A 258 3.74 -17.30 8.38
C THR A 258 2.61 -18.20 7.86
N ALA A 259 1.52 -17.61 7.37
CA ALA A 259 0.42 -18.35 6.75
C ALA A 259 0.83 -19.00 5.40
N ARG A 260 2.01 -18.66 4.88
CA ARG A 260 2.61 -19.20 3.65
C ARG A 260 3.29 -20.54 3.96
N GLU A 261 2.53 -21.52 4.44
CA GLU A 261 3.05 -22.86 4.73
C GLU A 261 3.45 -23.60 3.44
N GLY A 262 4.73 -23.45 3.11
CA GLY A 262 5.49 -24.19 2.09
C GLY A 262 7.00 -24.04 2.25
N MET A 263 7.47 -23.12 3.11
CA MET A 263 8.88 -22.97 3.46
C MET A 263 9.24 -24.02 4.51
N GLY A 264 9.65 -25.18 4.01
CA GLY A 264 10.07 -26.32 4.81
C GLY A 264 11.10 -25.93 5.86
N ARG A 265 10.79 -26.25 7.12
CA ARG A 265 11.78 -26.35 8.19
C ARG A 265 12.90 -27.26 7.69
N ARG A 266 14.10 -26.73 7.48
CA ARG A 266 15.34 -27.50 7.53
C ARG A 266 15.96 -27.33 8.90
#